data_AF-A0A4Q3D768-F1
#
_entry.id   AF-A0A4Q3D768-F1
#
_cell.length_a   1.000
_cell.length_b   1.000
_cell.length_c   1.000
_cell.angle_alpha   90.00
_cell.angle_beta   90.00
_cell.angle_gamma   90.00
#
_symmetry.space_group_name_H-M   'P 1'
#
loop_
_entity.id
_entity.type
_entity.pdbx_description
1 polymer ?
#
loop_
_entity_poly.entity_id
_entity_poly.type
_entity_poly.pdbx_seq_one_letter_code
_entity_poly.pdbx_strand_id
1 'polypeptide(L)'
;MITSFAPPARMSGRRFAYSGHAHSARRRAPALASAVETMMRGAAFLYGRAGVLDADGVSSDGHRATVLGNSLRELDRFFNILLDELAAASGLRGHALRVFRRRRSANAKLAAYPGLFGHRVDDRARLLALSSQQAALLGRSLKSGFRLNAMLIAGPPAKRTPPVDLREVSAYYGRLAARIIRHVEHPRAARPTRRPQSLPVAPFRPAIVVTK
;
A
#
# COMPACT_ATOMS: atom_id res chain seq x y z
N MET A 1 -17.54 44.59 -26.89
CA MET A 1 -17.80 44.33 -25.45
C MET A 1 -16.63 43.55 -24.90
N ILE A 2 -15.75 44.21 -24.14
CA ILE A 2 -14.54 43.64 -23.55
C ILE A 2 -14.72 43.70 -22.03
N THR A 3 -14.86 42.55 -21.37
CA THR A 3 -14.92 42.48 -19.91
C THR A 3 -13.52 42.31 -19.35
N SER A 4 -13.03 43.41 -18.76
CA SER A 4 -11.81 43.50 -17.98
C SER A 4 -11.94 42.69 -16.69
N PHE A 5 -11.00 41.78 -16.43
CA PHE A 5 -10.93 40.98 -15.21
C PHE A 5 -9.76 41.47 -14.36
N ALA A 6 -10.05 42.19 -13.28
CA ALA A 6 -9.07 42.67 -12.31
C ALA A 6 -8.71 41.56 -11.31
N PRO A 7 -7.43 41.36 -10.94
CA PRO A 7 -7.04 40.42 -9.89
C PRO A 7 -7.21 41.03 -8.49
N PRO A 8 -7.61 40.24 -7.47
CA PRO A 8 -7.73 40.75 -6.11
C PRO A 8 -6.39 40.87 -5.38
N ALA A 9 -6.41 41.80 -4.43
CA ALA A 9 -5.31 42.40 -3.70
C ALA A 9 -4.42 41.45 -2.88
N ARG A 10 -3.16 41.87 -2.75
CA ARG A 10 -2.12 41.35 -1.86
C ARG A 10 -2.63 41.20 -0.41
N MET A 11 -2.67 39.98 0.12
CA MET A 11 -2.76 39.75 1.57
C MET A 11 -1.38 39.92 2.22
N SER A 12 -1.32 40.96 3.06
CA SER A 12 -0.26 41.29 4.01
C SER A 12 0.05 40.14 4.97
N GLY A 13 1.34 40.00 5.30
CA GLY A 13 1.92 38.88 6.02
C GLY A 13 1.54 38.82 7.49
N ARG A 14 0.95 37.69 7.90
CA ARG A 14 1.03 37.19 9.28
C ARG A 14 2.14 36.15 9.36
N ARG A 15 3.23 36.51 10.03
CA ARG A 15 4.26 35.56 10.49
C ARG A 15 3.64 34.66 11.55
N PHE A 16 3.14 33.49 11.15
CA PHE A 16 2.87 32.41 12.10
C PHE A 16 4.20 31.86 12.58
N ALA A 17 4.51 32.08 13.86
CA ALA A 17 5.63 31.47 14.54
C ALA A 17 5.45 29.94 14.54
N TYR A 18 6.22 29.24 13.71
CA TYR A 18 6.30 27.78 13.65
C TYR A 18 7.19 27.24 14.77
N SER A 19 6.72 27.25 16.03
CA SER A 19 7.42 26.65 17.18
C SER A 19 6.86 25.27 17.59
N GLY A 20 6.10 24.59 16.71
CA GLY A 20 5.49 23.27 17.00
C GLY A 20 6.19 22.03 16.41
N HIS A 21 7.33 22.20 15.72
CA HIS A 21 7.92 21.11 14.92
C HIS A 21 8.81 20.13 15.70
N ALA A 22 9.45 20.55 16.80
CA ALA A 22 10.40 19.70 17.50
C ALA A 22 9.72 18.54 18.28
N HIS A 23 8.59 18.79 18.93
CA HIS A 23 7.86 17.73 19.66
C HIS A 23 7.16 16.73 18.74
N SER A 24 6.79 17.18 17.54
CA SER A 24 6.16 16.33 16.52
C SER A 24 7.15 15.35 15.88
N ALA A 25 8.45 15.66 15.84
CA ALA A 25 9.47 14.79 15.25
C ALA A 25 9.89 13.66 16.21
N ARG A 26 10.07 13.95 17.51
CA ARG A 26 10.44 12.94 18.52
C ARG A 26 9.39 11.84 18.73
N ARG A 27 8.10 12.16 18.62
CA ARG A 27 7.02 11.16 18.76
C ARG A 27 6.84 10.23 17.55
N ARG A 28 7.40 10.56 16.37
CA ARG A 28 7.24 9.75 15.15
C ARG A 28 8.19 8.56 15.06
N ALA A 29 9.40 8.71 15.60
CA ALA A 29 10.38 7.63 15.66
C ALA A 29 9.86 6.37 16.41
N PRO A 30 9.21 6.47 17.59
CA PRO A 30 8.70 5.29 18.27
C PRO A 30 7.51 4.64 17.54
N ALA A 31 6.61 5.42 16.93
CA ALA A 31 5.46 4.87 16.21
C ALA A 31 5.87 4.05 14.98
N LEU A 32 6.84 4.54 14.20
CA LEU A 32 7.39 3.80 13.07
C LEU A 32 8.10 2.52 13.53
N ALA A 33 8.93 2.61 14.58
CA ALA A 33 9.62 1.44 15.12
C ALA A 33 8.63 0.34 15.55
N SER A 34 7.57 0.71 16.28
CA SER A 34 6.51 -0.22 16.67
C SER A 34 5.74 -0.81 15.48
N ALA A 35 5.49 -0.03 14.43
CA ALA A 35 4.84 -0.53 13.22
C ALA A 35 5.72 -1.53 12.46
N VAL A 36 7.03 -1.27 12.37
CA VAL A 36 8.01 -2.20 11.79
C VAL A 36 8.06 -3.49 12.58
N GLU A 37 8.19 -3.40 13.91
CA GLU A 37 8.25 -4.56 14.81
C GLU A 37 6.98 -5.40 14.71
N THR A 38 5.80 -4.76 14.74
CA THR A 38 4.50 -5.42 14.59
C THR A 38 4.42 -6.18 13.26
N MET A 39 4.83 -5.55 12.16
CA MET A 39 4.82 -6.18 10.84
C MET A 39 5.74 -7.40 10.79
N MET A 40 6.97 -7.29 11.29
CA MET A 40 7.96 -8.37 11.24
C MET A 40 7.58 -9.54 12.16
N ARG A 41 7.14 -9.25 13.40
CA ARG A 41 6.66 -10.26 14.35
C ARG A 41 5.39 -10.94 13.85
N GLY A 42 4.44 -10.19 13.32
CA GLY A 42 3.20 -10.74 12.75
C GLY A 42 3.48 -11.68 11.58
N ALA A 43 4.36 -11.30 10.65
CA ALA A 43 4.77 -12.16 9.55
C ALA A 43 5.50 -13.43 10.04
N ALA A 44 6.43 -13.31 11.00
CA ALA A 44 7.14 -14.46 11.56
C ALA A 44 6.20 -15.41 12.30
N PHE A 45 5.26 -14.88 13.10
CA PHE A 45 4.25 -15.65 13.81
C PHE A 45 3.38 -16.47 12.84
N LEU A 46 2.87 -15.85 11.78
CA LEU A 46 2.02 -16.53 10.80
C LEU A 46 2.79 -17.53 9.94
N TYR A 47 4.07 -17.27 9.66
CA TYR A 47 4.96 -18.24 9.03
C TYR A 47 5.10 -19.50 9.88
N GLY A 48 5.36 -19.37 11.18
CA GLY A 48 5.45 -20.50 12.11
C GLY A 48 4.12 -21.24 12.25
N ARG A 49 3.02 -20.49 12.37
CA ARG A 49 1.65 -21.03 12.49
C ARG A 49 1.25 -21.90 11.29
N ALA A 50 1.78 -21.65 10.10
CA ALA A 50 1.48 -22.46 8.92
C ALA A 50 1.80 -23.95 9.14
N GLY A 51 2.89 -24.27 9.85
CA GLY A 51 3.23 -25.67 10.16
C GLY A 51 2.21 -26.36 11.07
N VAL A 52 1.61 -25.62 12.00
CA VAL A 52 0.55 -26.14 12.88
C VAL A 52 -0.72 -26.42 12.07
N LEU A 53 -1.10 -25.50 11.18
CA LEU A 53 -2.28 -25.67 10.32
C LEU A 53 -2.17 -26.85 9.35
N ASP A 54 -0.96 -27.18 8.93
CA ASP A 54 -0.71 -28.34 8.07
C ASP A 54 -0.67 -29.66 8.86
N ALA A 55 -0.18 -29.62 10.11
CA ALA A 55 -0.16 -30.78 11.01
C ALA A 55 -1.54 -31.12 11.59
N ASP A 56 -2.41 -30.13 11.77
CA ASP A 56 -3.67 -30.27 12.51
C ASP A 56 -4.73 -31.15 11.85
N GLY A 57 -4.50 -31.68 10.62
CA GLY A 57 -5.11 -32.87 9.97
C GLY A 57 -6.63 -33.12 9.96
N VAL A 58 -7.40 -32.42 10.79
CA VAL A 58 -8.74 -32.77 11.31
C VAL A 58 -9.66 -31.53 11.31
N SER A 59 -9.11 -30.34 11.05
CA SER A 59 -9.93 -29.13 10.92
C SER A 59 -10.81 -29.18 9.66
N SER A 60 -12.10 -28.89 9.82
CA SER A 60 -13.02 -28.77 8.67
C SER A 60 -12.53 -27.72 7.67
N ASP A 61 -12.82 -27.92 6.39
CA ASP A 61 -12.46 -26.98 5.31
C ASP A 61 -12.93 -25.54 5.59
N GLY A 62 -14.10 -25.40 6.23
CA GLY A 62 -14.64 -24.10 6.64
C GLY A 62 -13.82 -23.43 7.75
N HIS A 63 -13.38 -24.19 8.76
CA HIS A 63 -12.50 -23.67 9.80
C HIS A 63 -11.15 -23.26 9.21
N ARG A 64 -10.53 -24.12 8.39
CA ARG A 64 -9.26 -23.83 7.71
C ARG A 64 -9.36 -22.56 6.85
N ALA A 65 -10.44 -22.42 6.06
CA ALA A 65 -10.67 -21.24 5.25
C ALA A 65 -10.82 -19.96 6.10
N THR A 66 -11.50 -20.05 7.25
CA THR A 66 -11.65 -18.95 8.20
C THR A 66 -10.31 -18.50 8.77
N VAL A 67 -9.50 -19.46 9.22
CA VAL A 67 -8.18 -19.17 9.81
C VAL A 67 -7.25 -18.54 8.77
N LEU A 68 -7.21 -19.09 7.55
CA LEU A 68 -6.41 -18.52 6.46
C LEU A 68 -6.90 -17.12 6.08
N GLY A 69 -8.21 -16.92 5.93
CA GLY A 69 -8.79 -15.62 5.60
C GLY A 69 -8.49 -14.55 6.65
N ASN A 70 -8.56 -14.91 7.95
CA ASN A 70 -8.20 -14.01 9.04
C ASN A 70 -6.69 -13.72 9.07
N SER A 71 -5.85 -14.72 8.84
CA SER A 71 -4.38 -14.54 8.78
C SER A 71 -3.97 -13.57 7.67
N LEU A 72 -4.57 -13.69 6.48
CA LEU A 72 -4.33 -12.74 5.38
C LEU A 72 -4.80 -11.33 5.73
N ARG A 73 -5.97 -11.21 6.38
CA ARG A 73 -6.51 -9.92 6.83
C ARG A 73 -5.58 -9.23 7.84
N GLU A 74 -5.01 -9.99 8.77
CA GLU A 74 -4.07 -9.50 9.77
C GLU A 74 -2.77 -9.02 9.12
N LEU A 75 -2.20 -9.79 8.19
CA LEU A 75 -1.01 -9.35 7.42
C LEU A 75 -1.27 -8.04 6.67
N ASP A 76 -2.41 -7.93 5.96
CA ASP A 76 -2.74 -6.70 5.25
C ASP A 76 -2.96 -5.52 6.21
N ARG A 77 -3.54 -5.77 7.40
CA ARG A 77 -3.70 -4.73 8.43
C ARG A 77 -2.37 -4.25 8.98
N PHE A 78 -1.47 -5.16 9.38
CA PHE A 78 -0.15 -4.79 9.88
C PHE A 78 0.64 -4.02 8.82
N PHE A 79 0.57 -4.49 7.58
CA PHE A 79 1.26 -3.83 6.48
C PHE A 79 0.66 -2.44 6.18
N ASN A 80 -0.66 -2.28 6.24
CA ASN A 80 -1.31 -0.98 6.11
C ASN A 80 -0.87 0.02 7.19
N ILE A 81 -0.72 -0.43 8.43
CA ILE A 81 -0.23 0.40 9.55
C ILE A 81 1.21 0.83 9.28
N LEU A 82 2.07 -0.10 8.86
CA LEU A 82 3.44 0.22 8.48
C LEU A 82 3.49 1.27 7.36
N LEU A 83 2.66 1.13 6.31
CA LEU A 83 2.60 2.11 5.22
C LEU A 83 2.14 3.50 5.70
N ASP A 84 1.23 3.57 6.68
CA ASP A 84 0.78 4.85 7.25
C ASP A 84 1.88 5.56 8.02
N GLU A 85 2.66 4.83 8.81
CA GLU A 85 3.77 5.39 9.57
C GLU A 85 4.96 5.75 8.66
N LEU A 86 5.25 4.94 7.64
CA LEU A 86 6.24 5.27 6.62
C LEU A 86 5.84 6.52 5.83
N ALA A 87 4.57 6.67 5.43
CA ALA A 87 4.10 7.87 4.74
C ALA A 87 4.29 9.13 5.61
N ALA A 88 3.93 9.04 6.90
CA ALA A 88 4.09 10.14 7.84
C ALA A 88 5.58 10.48 8.10
N ALA A 89 6.45 9.47 8.17
CA ALA A 89 7.89 9.61 8.33
C ALA A 89 8.56 10.24 7.09
N SER A 90 8.13 9.84 5.90
CA SER A 90 8.58 10.40 4.61
C SER A 90 8.04 11.81 4.31
N GLY A 91 7.38 12.44 5.28
CA GLY A 91 6.97 13.85 5.19
C GLY A 91 5.55 14.09 4.68
N LEU A 92 4.76 13.05 4.40
CA LEU A 92 3.35 13.23 4.07
C LEU A 92 2.61 13.80 5.29
N ARG A 93 1.89 14.91 5.13
CA ARG A 93 1.25 15.66 6.23
C ARG A 93 -0.14 16.18 5.84
N GLY A 94 -0.88 16.66 6.84
CA GLY A 94 -2.14 17.39 6.65
C GLY A 94 -3.21 16.60 5.90
N HIS A 95 -3.84 17.23 4.90
CA HIS A 95 -4.89 16.61 4.09
C HIS A 95 -4.38 15.40 3.30
N ALA A 96 -3.17 15.48 2.73
CA ALA A 96 -2.59 14.38 1.94
C ALA A 96 -2.41 13.11 2.78
N LEU A 97 -1.86 13.21 3.99
CA LEU A 97 -1.73 12.07 4.90
C LEU A 97 -3.09 11.49 5.32
N ARG A 98 -4.10 12.35 5.52
CA ARG A 98 -5.46 11.92 5.87
C ARG A 98 -6.11 11.14 4.73
N VAL A 99 -5.98 11.62 3.49
CA VAL A 99 -6.47 10.94 2.29
C VAL A 99 -5.72 9.63 2.06
N PHE A 100 -4.41 9.60 2.32
CA PHE A 100 -3.60 8.38 2.31
C PHE A 100 -4.15 7.32 3.29
N ARG A 101 -4.30 7.68 4.57
CA ARG A 101 -4.78 6.79 5.66
C ARG A 101 -6.21 6.26 5.44
N ARG A 102 -7.05 6.99 4.70
CA ARG A 102 -8.42 6.53 4.38
C ARG A 102 -8.46 5.37 3.39
N ARG A 103 -7.38 5.11 2.65
CA ARG A 103 -7.30 3.95 1.76
C ARG A 103 -7.16 2.69 2.60
N ARG A 104 -8.10 1.75 2.45
CA ARG A 104 -8.21 0.57 3.32
C ARG A 104 -7.31 -0.60 2.92
N SER A 105 -6.76 -0.59 1.72
CA SER A 105 -5.92 -1.68 1.20
C SER A 105 -4.50 -1.21 0.89
N ALA A 106 -3.53 -2.08 1.15
CA ALA A 106 -2.13 -1.77 0.89
C ALA A 106 -1.86 -1.54 -0.60
N ASN A 107 -2.52 -2.31 -1.49
CA ASN A 107 -2.38 -2.13 -2.94
C ASN A 107 -2.79 -0.72 -3.41
N ALA A 108 -3.83 -0.13 -2.82
CA ALA A 108 -4.32 1.19 -3.19
C ALA A 108 -3.40 2.29 -2.66
N LYS A 109 -2.80 2.07 -1.48
CA LYS A 109 -1.77 2.98 -0.92
C LYS A 109 -0.52 3.00 -1.79
N LEU A 110 -0.02 1.82 -2.17
CA LEU A 110 1.14 1.71 -3.05
C LEU A 110 0.86 2.34 -4.42
N ALA A 111 -0.28 2.02 -5.05
CA ALA A 111 -0.65 2.55 -6.35
C ALA A 111 -0.79 4.09 -6.36
N ALA A 112 -1.27 4.68 -5.27
CA ALA A 112 -1.43 6.13 -5.17
C ALA A 112 -0.10 6.89 -4.99
N TYR A 113 0.94 6.24 -4.44
CA TYR A 113 2.23 6.87 -4.12
C TYR A 113 3.42 5.99 -4.53
N PRO A 114 3.60 5.68 -5.84
CA PRO A 114 4.66 4.79 -6.29
C PRO A 114 6.07 5.27 -5.94
N GLY A 115 6.33 6.57 -6.11
CA GLY A 115 7.63 7.17 -5.80
C GLY A 115 7.95 7.26 -4.30
N LEU A 116 6.97 7.05 -3.42
CA LEU A 116 7.18 7.09 -1.97
C LEU A 116 7.72 5.76 -1.42
N PHE A 117 7.33 4.66 -2.04
CA PHE A 117 7.59 3.31 -1.51
C PHE A 117 8.48 2.45 -2.42
N GLY A 118 8.81 2.93 -3.63
CA GLY A 118 9.68 2.22 -4.55
C GLY A 118 9.17 0.82 -4.93
N HIS A 119 7.84 0.64 -4.92
CA HIS A 119 7.23 -0.66 -5.18
C HIS A 119 7.31 -1.03 -6.67
N ARG A 120 7.37 -2.34 -6.95
CA ARG A 120 7.38 -2.88 -8.32
C ARG A 120 5.95 -3.11 -8.80
N VAL A 121 5.74 -3.08 -10.12
CA VAL A 121 4.44 -3.38 -10.74
C VAL A 121 3.90 -4.74 -10.29
N ASP A 122 4.78 -5.74 -10.15
CA ASP A 122 4.44 -7.10 -9.73
C ASP A 122 3.89 -7.17 -8.30
N ASP A 123 4.37 -6.31 -7.38
CA ASP A 123 3.91 -6.30 -5.99
C ASP A 123 2.43 -5.90 -5.90
N ARG A 124 2.01 -4.97 -6.76
CA ARG A 124 0.62 -4.51 -6.81
C ARG A 124 -0.29 -5.64 -7.27
N ALA A 125 0.09 -6.34 -8.35
CA ALA A 125 -0.67 -7.47 -8.87
C ALA A 125 -0.78 -8.59 -7.81
N ARG A 126 0.33 -8.90 -7.13
CA ARG A 126 0.34 -9.90 -6.06
C ARG A 126 -0.54 -9.51 -4.88
N LEU A 127 -0.45 -8.28 -4.38
CA LEU A 127 -1.32 -7.81 -3.28
C LEU A 127 -2.80 -7.83 -3.66
N LEU A 128 -3.15 -7.46 -4.90
CA LEU A 128 -4.53 -7.54 -5.40
C LEU A 128 -5.03 -9.00 -5.46
N ALA A 129 -4.18 -9.92 -5.91
CA ALA A 129 -4.50 -11.35 -5.91
C ALA A 129 -4.74 -11.87 -4.48
N LEU A 130 -3.88 -11.49 -3.52
CA LEU A 130 -4.02 -11.86 -2.10
C LEU A 130 -5.30 -11.29 -1.48
N SER A 131 -5.65 -10.03 -1.76
CA SER A 131 -6.93 -9.45 -1.30
C SER A 131 -8.15 -10.20 -1.88
N SER A 132 -8.08 -10.60 -3.15
CA SER A 132 -9.14 -11.39 -3.78
C SER A 132 -9.26 -12.79 -3.15
N GLN A 133 -8.13 -13.44 -2.86
CA GLN A 133 -8.09 -14.73 -2.16
C GLN A 133 -8.65 -14.63 -0.74
N GLN A 134 -8.27 -13.60 0.01
CA GLN A 134 -8.81 -13.32 1.34
C GLN A 134 -10.34 -13.19 1.30
N ALA A 135 -10.88 -12.40 0.36
CA ALA A 135 -12.33 -12.24 0.22
C ALA A 135 -13.03 -13.57 -0.11
N ALA A 136 -12.44 -14.39 -0.97
CA ALA A 136 -12.97 -15.71 -1.32
C ALA A 136 -12.97 -16.67 -0.12
N LEU A 137 -11.91 -16.69 0.69
CA LEU A 137 -11.80 -17.53 1.89
C LEU A 137 -12.84 -17.16 2.94
N LEU A 138 -12.98 -15.86 3.23
CA LEU A 138 -13.97 -15.37 4.19
C LEU A 138 -15.41 -15.59 3.70
N GLY A 139 -15.66 -15.42 2.40
CA GLY A 139 -16.97 -15.72 1.80
C GLY A 139 -17.33 -17.21 1.84
N ARG A 140 -16.36 -18.11 1.71
CA ARG A 140 -16.57 -19.57 1.84
C ARG A 140 -16.90 -19.97 3.27
N SER A 141 -16.21 -19.40 4.26
CA SER A 141 -16.50 -19.63 5.69
C SER A 141 -17.96 -19.32 6.03
N LEU A 142 -18.45 -18.15 5.63
CA LEU A 142 -19.84 -17.73 5.85
C LEU A 142 -20.86 -18.69 5.22
N LYS A 143 -20.57 -19.18 4.00
CA LYS A 143 -21.42 -20.16 3.32
C LYS A 143 -21.35 -21.55 3.95
N SER A 144 -20.23 -21.95 4.55
CA SER A 144 -20.12 -23.23 5.26
C SER A 144 -20.94 -23.25 6.56
N GLY A 145 -21.03 -22.12 7.27
CA GLY A 145 -21.94 -21.96 8.41
C GLY A 145 -23.41 -21.93 8.00
N PHE A 146 -23.74 -21.32 6.86
CA PHE A 146 -25.10 -21.30 6.31
C PHE A 146 -25.54 -22.60 5.63
N ARG A 147 -24.59 -23.47 5.24
CA ARG A 147 -24.89 -24.73 4.53
C ARG A 147 -25.52 -25.80 5.40
N LEU A 148 -25.60 -25.61 6.71
CA LEU A 148 -26.48 -26.43 7.55
C LEU A 148 -27.98 -26.12 7.33
N ASN A 149 -28.34 -25.07 6.58
CA ASN A 149 -29.75 -24.70 6.31
C ASN A 149 -30.13 -24.53 4.82
N ALA A 150 -29.19 -24.65 3.86
CA ALA A 150 -29.42 -24.24 2.47
C ALA A 150 -29.04 -25.31 1.43
N MET A 151 -29.59 -26.52 1.56
CA MET A 151 -29.40 -27.62 0.60
C MET A 151 -30.25 -27.49 -0.68
N LEU A 152 -30.88 -26.34 -0.93
CA LEU A 152 -31.92 -26.19 -1.99
C LEU A 152 -31.58 -25.24 -3.16
N ILE A 153 -30.44 -24.55 -3.18
CA ILE A 153 -30.15 -23.56 -4.25
C ILE A 153 -28.70 -23.67 -4.72
N ALA A 154 -28.40 -24.70 -5.52
CA ALA A 154 -27.06 -24.91 -6.08
C ALA A 154 -26.92 -24.24 -7.45
N GLY A 155 -26.30 -23.05 -7.48
CA GLY A 155 -25.68 -22.51 -8.70
C GLY A 155 -24.33 -23.19 -9.01
N PRO A 156 -23.73 -22.92 -10.19
CA PRO A 156 -22.54 -23.61 -10.65
C PRO A 156 -21.34 -23.45 -9.69
N PRO A 157 -20.45 -24.45 -9.61
CA PRO A 157 -19.35 -24.46 -8.65
C PRO A 157 -18.41 -23.28 -8.91
N ALA A 158 -18.21 -22.45 -7.88
CA ALA A 158 -17.25 -21.36 -7.94
C ALA A 158 -15.86 -21.90 -8.32
N LYS A 159 -15.18 -21.25 -9.26
CA LYS A 159 -13.79 -21.56 -9.66
C LYS A 159 -12.95 -21.83 -8.40
N ARG A 160 -12.23 -22.95 -8.39
CA ARG A 160 -11.35 -23.33 -7.26
C ARG A 160 -10.32 -22.21 -7.04
N THR A 161 -10.49 -21.42 -5.98
CA THR A 161 -9.45 -20.51 -5.49
C THR A 161 -8.18 -21.35 -5.28
N PRO A 162 -7.03 -20.93 -5.83
CA PRO A 162 -5.78 -21.66 -5.63
C PRO A 162 -5.47 -21.77 -4.14
N PRO A 163 -4.80 -22.85 -3.71
CA PRO A 163 -4.42 -23.03 -2.31
C PRO A 163 -3.56 -21.84 -1.86
N VAL A 164 -3.80 -21.36 -0.64
CA VAL A 164 -3.01 -20.30 -0.02
C VAL A 164 -1.96 -20.97 0.87
N ASP A 165 -0.70 -20.81 0.51
CA ASP A 165 0.43 -21.16 1.37
C ASP A 165 0.75 -19.98 2.30
N LEU A 166 0.44 -20.14 3.59
CA LEU A 166 0.65 -19.08 4.57
C LEU A 166 2.15 -18.80 4.80
N ARG A 167 3.05 -19.78 4.62
CA ARG A 167 4.51 -19.55 4.70
C ARG A 167 4.96 -18.65 3.56
N GLU A 168 4.56 -18.98 2.33
CA GLU A 168 4.91 -18.20 1.14
C GLU A 168 4.41 -16.76 1.28
N VAL A 169 3.14 -16.59 1.68
CA VAL A 169 2.53 -15.26 1.83
C VAL A 169 3.18 -14.46 2.95
N SER A 170 3.43 -15.07 4.11
CA SER A 170 4.09 -14.39 5.24
C SER A 170 5.50 -13.94 4.86
N ALA A 171 6.27 -14.82 4.19
CA ALA A 171 7.60 -14.49 3.70
C ALA A 171 7.58 -13.38 2.65
N TYR A 172 6.58 -13.37 1.76
CA TYR A 172 6.37 -12.30 0.81
C TYR A 172 6.15 -10.95 1.50
N TYR A 173 5.23 -10.88 2.46
CA TYR A 173 4.94 -9.66 3.22
C TYR A 173 6.17 -9.15 3.99
N GLY A 174 6.94 -10.05 4.62
CA GLY A 174 8.18 -9.69 5.31
C GLY A 174 9.25 -9.10 4.36
N ARG A 175 9.47 -9.75 3.20
CA ARG A 175 10.42 -9.23 2.19
C ARG A 175 9.98 -7.89 1.60
N LEU A 176 8.68 -7.75 1.33
CA LEU A 176 8.10 -6.50 0.82
C LEU A 176 8.27 -5.36 1.83
N ALA A 177 7.94 -5.59 3.10
CA ALA A 177 8.13 -4.61 4.17
C ALA A 177 9.60 -4.18 4.30
N ALA A 178 10.53 -5.14 4.39
CA ALA A 178 11.96 -4.86 4.49
C ALA A 178 12.49 -4.04 3.31
N ARG A 179 12.02 -4.34 2.08
CA ARG A 179 12.40 -3.58 0.89
C ARG A 179 11.90 -2.14 0.92
N ILE A 180 10.64 -1.93 1.30
CA ILE A 180 10.06 -0.58 1.37
C ILE A 180 10.76 0.25 2.46
N ILE A 181 11.01 -0.34 3.63
CA ILE A 181 11.74 0.33 4.73
C ILE A 181 13.10 0.80 4.21
N ARG A 182 13.87 -0.09 3.60
CA ARG A 182 15.19 0.25 3.01
C ARG A 182 15.09 1.37 1.96
N HIS A 183 14.06 1.35 1.12
CA HIS A 183 13.84 2.39 0.12
C HIS A 183 13.58 3.76 0.75
N VAL A 184 12.78 3.80 1.82
CA VAL A 184 12.46 5.02 2.56
C VAL A 184 13.66 5.56 3.34
N GLU A 185 14.46 4.68 3.94
CA GLU A 185 15.68 5.05 4.70
C GLU A 185 16.81 5.52 3.79
N HIS A 186 16.91 4.97 2.57
CA HIS A 186 17.98 5.27 1.62
C HIS A 186 17.45 5.73 0.26
N PRO A 187 16.81 6.92 0.17
CA PRO A 187 16.24 7.41 -1.07
C PRO A 187 17.29 7.74 -2.16
N ARG A 188 18.58 7.79 -1.79
CA ARG A 188 19.67 8.34 -2.62
C ARG A 188 20.30 7.40 -3.64
N ALA A 189 20.04 6.09 -3.60
CA ALA A 189 20.64 5.16 -4.56
C ALA A 189 19.87 5.06 -5.91
N ALA A 190 18.66 5.62 -6.00
CA ALA A 190 17.78 5.50 -7.16
C ALA A 190 17.55 6.83 -7.89
N ARG A 191 18.45 7.82 -7.74
CA ARG A 191 18.52 8.88 -8.74
C ARG A 191 19.14 8.22 -9.97
N PRO A 192 18.42 7.98 -11.08
CA PRO A 192 19.12 7.80 -12.33
C PRO A 192 20.03 9.01 -12.44
N THR A 193 21.33 8.78 -12.63
CA THR A 193 22.22 9.78 -13.21
C THR A 193 21.49 10.29 -14.43
N ARG A 194 20.78 11.40 -14.25
CA ARG A 194 20.17 12.16 -15.33
C ARG A 194 21.41 12.65 -16.05
N ARG A 195 21.89 11.86 -17.02
CA ARG A 195 22.83 12.37 -18.02
C ARG A 195 22.18 13.66 -18.46
N PRO A 196 22.84 14.82 -18.31
CA PRO A 196 22.31 16.03 -18.89
C PRO A 196 22.13 15.72 -20.37
N GLN A 197 20.88 15.53 -20.80
CA GLN A 197 20.56 15.56 -22.21
C GLN A 197 20.90 17.00 -22.60
N SER A 198 22.10 17.18 -23.15
CA SER A 198 22.41 18.33 -23.98
C SER A 198 21.28 18.39 -25.02
N LEU A 199 20.33 19.29 -24.82
CA LEU A 199 19.32 19.59 -25.82
C LEU A 199 20.09 19.97 -27.09
N PRO A 200 19.82 19.33 -28.24
CA PRO A 200 20.32 19.87 -29.49
C PRO A 200 19.69 21.25 -29.65
N VAL A 201 20.53 22.28 -29.60
CA VAL A 201 20.14 23.65 -29.97
C VAL A 201 19.79 23.59 -31.45
N ALA A 202 18.52 23.47 -31.76
CA ALA A 202 18.05 23.58 -33.14
C ALA A 202 18.37 25.01 -33.62
N PRO A 203 19.03 25.19 -34.78
CA PRO A 203 19.30 26.51 -35.31
C PRO A 203 17.98 27.21 -35.64
N PHE A 204 17.82 28.40 -35.06
CA PHE A 204 16.69 29.29 -35.30
C PHE A 204 16.66 29.66 -36.80
N ARG A 205 15.60 29.26 -37.52
CA ARG A 205 15.36 29.72 -38.91
C ARG A 205 14.28 30.81 -38.90
N PRO A 206 14.59 32.07 -39.26
CA PRO A 206 13.56 33.09 -39.42
C PRO A 206 12.73 32.79 -40.67
N ALA A 207 11.40 32.83 -40.52
CA ALA A 207 10.46 32.69 -41.62
C ALA A 207 10.43 33.99 -42.44
N ILE A 208 10.80 33.91 -43.71
CA ILE A 208 10.59 34.99 -44.69
C ILE A 208 9.13 34.92 -45.12
N VAL A 209 8.34 35.95 -44.79
CA VAL A 209 6.98 36.13 -45.27
C VAL A 209 7.06 36.77 -46.66
N VAL A 210 6.63 36.04 -47.69
CA VAL A 210 6.41 36.59 -49.03
C VAL A 210 4.91 36.86 -49.18
N THR A 211 4.52 38.13 -49.13
CA THR A 211 3.18 38.59 -49.51
C THR A 211 3.09 38.74 -51.04
N LYS A 212 2.02 38.20 -51.62
CA LYS A 212 1.55 38.52 -52.97
C LYS A 212 0.42 39.55 -52.88
#